data_AF-A0A2V8FA95-F1
#
_entry.id   AF-A0A2V8FA95-F1
#
_cell.length_a   1.000
_cell.length_b   1.000
_cell.length_c   1.000
_cell.angle_alpha   90.00
_cell.angle_beta   90.00
_cell.angle_gamma   90.00
#
_symmetry.space_group_name_H-M   'P 1'
#
loop_
_entity.id
_entity.type
_entity.pdbx_description
1 polymer ?
#
loop_
_entity_poly.entity_id
_entity_poly.type
_entity_poly.pdbx_seq_one_letter_code
_entity_poly.pdbx_strand_id
1 'polypeptide(L)'
;MPEIGRDASHTYIDYVFAIGVLHHIPDPLPVLRAARAALKPGGSFFAWVYGSEGNGLYISVINALRAIATRVPHGVLVMIVWLCR
;
A
#
# COMPACT_ATOMS: atom_id res chain seq x y z
N MET A 1 -4.75 23.21 -1.19
CA MET A 1 -4.35 22.00 -1.96
C MET A 1 -4.61 22.33 -3.43
N PRO A 2 -3.62 22.33 -4.33
CA PRO A 2 -3.89 22.59 -5.74
C PRO A 2 -4.69 21.42 -6.32
N GLU A 3 -5.72 21.73 -7.11
CA GLU A 3 -6.55 20.73 -7.80
C GLU A 3 -5.71 20.00 -8.86
N ILE A 4 -5.28 18.78 -8.54
CA ILE A 4 -4.58 17.89 -9.46
C ILE A 4 -5.62 17.39 -10.48
N GLY A 5 -5.88 18.10 -11.59
CA GLY A 5 -6.77 17.50 -12.59
C GLY A 5 -7.37 18.26 -13.77
N ARG A 6 -6.92 19.44 -14.21
CA ARG A 6 -7.60 20.09 -15.37
C ARG A 6 -6.77 20.69 -16.50
N ASP A 7 -5.46 20.53 -16.51
CA ASP A 7 -4.66 20.86 -17.70
C ASP A 7 -3.98 19.61 -18.24
N ALA A 8 -4.58 19.02 -19.28
CA ALA A 8 -4.09 17.82 -19.95
C ALA A 8 -3.02 18.11 -21.02
N SER A 9 -2.53 19.35 -21.14
CA SER A 9 -1.60 19.74 -22.20
C SER A 9 -0.13 19.76 -21.77
N HIS A 10 0.16 19.69 -20.47
CA HIS A 10 1.53 19.64 -19.95
C HIS A 10 1.64 18.63 -18.80
N THR A 11 2.35 17.53 -19.04
CA THR A 11 2.67 16.56 -17.99
C THR A 11 3.80 17.10 -17.11
N TYR A 12 3.43 17.62 -15.93
CA TYR A 12 4.35 18.22 -14.94
C TYR A 12 4.85 17.24 -13.88
N ILE A 13 4.37 15.99 -13.86
CA ILE A 13 4.69 15.05 -12.78
C ILE A 13 5.89 14.20 -13.13
N ASP A 14 6.95 14.29 -12.32
CA ASP A 14 8.16 13.48 -12.42
C ASP A 14 7.99 12.07 -11.84
N TYR A 15 7.25 11.97 -10.74
CA TYR A 15 7.13 10.75 -9.95
C TYR A 15 5.70 10.53 -9.46
N VAL A 16 5.22 9.30 -9.63
CA VAL A 16 3.95 8.84 -9.05
C VAL A 16 4.23 7.63 -8.15
N PHE A 17 3.72 7.67 -6.93
CA PHE A 17 3.90 6.61 -5.93
C PHE A 17 2.55 5.97 -5.56
N ALA A 18 2.52 4.64 -5.54
CA ALA A 18 1.39 3.87 -5.06
C ALA A 18 1.88 2.82 -4.05
N ILE A 19 1.74 3.13 -2.76
CA ILE A 19 2.30 2.33 -1.67
C ILE A 19 1.14 1.66 -0.92
N GLY A 20 0.99 0.35 -1.07
CA GLY A 20 0.00 -0.41 -0.32
C GLY A 20 -1.45 -0.06 -0.64
N VAL A 21 -1.72 0.51 -1.82
CA VAL A 21 -3.09 0.92 -2.22
C VAL A 21 -3.66 0.15 -3.41
N LEU A 22 -2.83 -0.22 -4.38
CA LEU A 22 -3.30 -0.81 -5.65
C LEU A 22 -4.06 -2.13 -5.45
N HIS A 23 -3.69 -2.90 -4.44
CA HIS A 23 -4.29 -4.21 -4.16
C HIS A 23 -5.71 -4.13 -3.56
N HIS A 24 -6.17 -2.94 -3.18
CA HIS A 24 -7.55 -2.70 -2.76
C HIS A 24 -8.47 -2.33 -3.94
N ILE A 25 -7.91 -2.09 -5.12
CA ILE A 25 -8.64 -1.64 -6.31
C ILE A 25 -9.08 -2.87 -7.11
N PRO A 26 -10.38 -3.12 -7.31
CA PRO A 26 -10.86 -4.30 -8.04
C PRO A 26 -10.37 -4.37 -9.49
N ASP A 27 -10.31 -3.22 -10.18
CA ASP A 27 -9.68 -3.09 -11.50
C ASP A 27 -8.60 -1.98 -11.45
N PRO A 28 -7.32 -2.35 -11.34
CA PRO A 28 -6.23 -1.37 -11.25
C PRO A 28 -5.84 -0.76 -12.60
N LEU A 29 -6.29 -1.31 -13.73
CA LEU A 29 -5.84 -0.85 -15.06
C LEU A 29 -6.18 0.63 -15.35
N PRO A 30 -7.40 1.12 -15.08
CA PRO A 30 -7.72 2.54 -15.27
C PRO A 30 -6.81 3.46 -14.45
N VAL A 31 -6.46 3.05 -13.22
CA VAL A 31 -5.60 3.82 -12.32
C VAL A 31 -4.16 3.85 -12.83
N LEU A 32 -3.64 2.73 -13.30
CA LEU A 32 -2.31 2.65 -13.92
C LEU A 32 -2.23 3.51 -15.19
N ARG A 33 -3.29 3.52 -16.01
CA ARG A 33 -3.38 4.37 -17.20
C ARG A 33 -3.41 5.84 -16.84
N ALA A 34 -4.21 6.23 -15.84
CA ALA A 34 -4.27 7.60 -15.36
C ALA A 34 -2.92 8.06 -14.77
N ALA A 35 -2.27 7.20 -13.97
CA ALA A 35 -0.94 7.45 -13.42
C ALA A 35 0.10 7.66 -14.54
N ARG A 36 0.07 6.81 -15.58
CA ARG A 36 0.95 6.97 -16.75
C ARG A 36 0.67 8.26 -17.52
N ALA A 37 -0.59 8.62 -17.71
CA ALA A 37 -0.99 9.83 -18.44
C ALA A 37 -0.61 11.12 -17.70
N ALA A 38 -0.52 11.08 -16.37
CA ALA A 38 -0.11 12.22 -15.57
C ALA A 38 1.42 12.43 -15.56
N LEU A 39 2.21 11.41 -15.89
CA LEU A 39 3.67 11.46 -15.89
C LEU A 39 4.23 12.15 -17.14
N LYS A 40 5.26 12.98 -16.93
CA LYS A 40 6.05 13.54 -18.02
C LYS A 40 6.82 12.46 -18.78
N PRO A 41 7.26 12.72 -20.04
CA PRO A 41 8.20 11.83 -20.70
C PRO A 41 9.46 11.62 -19.85
N GLY A 42 9.79 10.35 -19.57
CA GLY A 42 10.90 9.99 -18.67
C GLY A 42 10.56 10.03 -17.17
N GLY A 43 9.34 10.39 -16.78
CA GLY A 43 8.84 10.25 -15.41
C GLY A 43 8.71 8.79 -14.98
N SER A 44 8.75 8.55 -13.67
CA SER A 44 8.77 7.21 -13.09
C SER A 44 7.54 6.93 -12.22
N PHE A 45 7.04 5.69 -12.31
CA PHE A 45 5.97 5.19 -11.46
C PHE A 45 6.51 4.11 -10.52
N PHE A 46 6.29 4.27 -9.23
CA PHE A 46 6.68 3.31 -8.20
C PHE A 46 5.45 2.69 -7.55
N ALA A 47 5.30 1.38 -7.71
CA ALA A 47 4.25 0.60 -7.06
C ALA A 47 4.87 -0.33 -6.02
N TRP A 48 4.39 -0.24 -4.78
CA TRP A 48 4.67 -1.22 -3.74
C TRP A 48 3.38 -1.94 -3.38
N VAL A 49 3.34 -3.25 -3.67
CA VAL A 49 2.19 -4.12 -3.43
C VAL A 49 2.62 -5.33 -2.62
N TYR A 50 1.71 -5.84 -1.80
CA TYR A 50 1.92 -7.08 -1.06
C TYR A 50 1.71 -8.26 -2.02
N GLY A 51 2.79 -8.92 -2.41
CA GLY A 51 2.73 -10.16 -3.19
C GLY A 51 2.47 -11.36 -2.29
N SER A 52 1.60 -12.28 -2.74
CA SER A 52 1.46 -13.61 -2.14
C SER A 52 2.57 -14.57 -2.56
N GLU A 53 3.11 -14.39 -3.77
CA GLU A 53 4.21 -15.20 -4.30
C GLU A 53 5.49 -15.03 -3.48
N GLY A 54 6.12 -16.16 -3.12
CA GLY A 54 7.32 -16.19 -2.27
C GLY A 54 7.08 -15.90 -0.78
N ASN A 55 5.91 -15.38 -0.41
CA ASN A 55 5.58 -14.96 0.96
C ASN A 55 4.73 -15.97 1.74
N GLY A 56 4.53 -17.19 1.23
CA GLY A 56 3.63 -18.18 1.88
C GLY A 56 3.97 -18.45 3.34
N LEU A 57 5.25 -18.62 3.69
CA LEU A 57 5.69 -18.82 5.07
C LEU A 57 5.43 -17.58 5.93
N TYR A 58 5.79 -16.40 5.43
CA TYR A 58 5.54 -15.12 6.09
C TYR A 58 4.05 -14.91 6.39
N ILE A 59 3.20 -15.12 5.37
CA ILE A 59 1.74 -15.01 5.48
C ILE A 59 1.20 -16.01 6.51
N SER A 60 1.71 -17.25 6.51
CA SER A 60 1.28 -18.29 7.45
C SER A 60 1.63 -17.92 8.90
N VAL A 61 2.86 -17.46 9.15
CA VAL A 61 3.30 -17.01 10.48
C VAL A 61 2.48 -15.81 10.96
N ILE A 62 2.31 -14.80 10.11
CA ILE A 62 1.53 -13.60 10.44
C ILE A 62 0.07 -13.94 10.72
N ASN A 63 -0.54 -14.84 9.95
CA ASN A 63 -1.91 -15.27 10.18
C ASN A 63 -2.07 -16.07 11.49
N ALA A 64 -1.10 -16.93 11.83
CA ALA A 64 -1.08 -17.62 13.12
C ALA A 64 -0.99 -16.63 14.28
N LEU A 65 -0.07 -15.65 14.18
CA LEU A 65 0.06 -14.58 15.17
C LEU A 65 -1.23 -13.75 15.29
N ARG A 66 -1.86 -13.40 14.16
CA ARG A 66 -3.14 -12.66 14.14
C ARG A 66 -4.25 -13.44 14.85
N ALA A 67 -4.36 -14.75 14.63
CA ALA A 67 -5.37 -15.58 15.26
C ALA A 67 -5.26 -15.59 16.80
N ILE A 68 -4.04 -15.45 17.32
CA ILE A 68 -3.78 -15.32 18.75
C ILE A 68 -4.03 -13.87 19.19
N ALA A 69 -3.38 -12.90 18.55
CA ALA A 69 -3.38 -11.49 18.94
C ALA A 69 -4.79 -10.88 18.96
N THR A 70 -5.67 -11.27 18.04
CA THR A 70 -7.06 -10.79 18.00
C THR A 70 -7.93 -11.27 19.17
N ARG A 71 -7.47 -12.28 19.91
CA ARG A 71 -8.19 -12.88 21.05
C ARG A 71 -7.59 -12.51 22.41
N VAL A 72 -6.51 -11.75 22.43
CA VAL A 72 -5.85 -11.34 23.68
C VAL A 72 -6.70 -10.31 24.40
N PRO A 73 -7.07 -10.52 25.69
CA PRO A 73 -7.75 -9.52 26.49
C PRO A 73 -6.92 -8.25 26.64
N HIS A 74 -7.59 -7.09 26.63
CA HIS A 74 -6.91 -5.78 26.64
C HIS A 74 -5.89 -5.63 27.78
N GLY A 75 -6.17 -6.15 28.98
CA GLY A 75 -5.25 -6.09 30.12
C GLY A 75 -3.93 -6.84 29.89
N VAL A 76 -3.98 -7.99 29.22
CA VAL A 76 -2.79 -8.78 28.87
C VAL A 76 -1.98 -8.07 27.79
N LEU A 77 -2.65 -7.46 26.80
CA LEU A 77 -1.98 -6.65 25.77
C LEU A 77 -1.22 -5.48 26.39
N VAL A 78 -1.84 -4.75 27.33
CA VAL A 78 -1.20 -3.64 28.05
C VAL A 78 0.02 -4.13 28.84
N MET A 79 -0.09 -5.27 29.53
CA MET A 79 1.03 -5.87 30.25
C MET A 79 2.20 -6.21 29.31
N ILE A 80 1.93 -6.82 28.15
CA ILE A 80 2.95 -7.15 27.13
C ILE A 80 3.66 -5.88 26.64
N VAL A 81 2.91 -4.82 26.35
CA VAL A 81 3.49 -3.54 25.90
C VAL A 81 4.41 -2.94 26.98
N TRP A 82 4.01 -3.00 28.25
CA TRP A 82 4.84 -2.52 29.36
C TRP A 82 6.12 -3.33 29.56
N LEU A 83 6.07 -4.64 29.32
CA LEU A 83 7.24 -5.53 29.41
C LEU A 83 8.19 -5.39 28.22
N CYS A 84 7.70 -4.94 27.05
CA CYS A 84 8.49 -4.74 25.84
C CYS A 84 9.00 -3.30 25.65
N ARG A 85 8.65 -2.38 26.55
CA ARG A 85 9.30 -1.06 26.65
C ARG A 85 10.61 -1.16 27.41
#